data_AF-A0A6M0AS99-F1
#
_entry.id   AF-A0A6M0AS99-F1
#
_cell.length_a   1.000
_cell.length_b   1.000
_cell.length_c   1.000
_cell.angle_alpha   90.00
_cell.angle_beta   90.00
_cell.angle_gamma   90.00
#
_symmetry.space_group_name_H-M   'P 1'
#
loop_
_entity.id
_entity.type
_entity.pdbx_description
1 polymer ?
#
loop_
_entity_poly.entity_id
_entity_poly.type
_entity_poly.pdbx_seq_one_letter_code
_entity_poly.pdbx_strand_id
1 'polypeptide(L)'
;YLGQEEVFDLSIAETHNFIANDFIAHNCMGKKKVAEMQKHREIFIDGSTKNGVTQDIAEELFDQMIKFAEYCLSYDTEIITVEYGPMAIGEIVEKGILCTVYSVDSNGYVYTQPIAQWHNRGEQEVFEYILEDGSVIRATNDHKFMTIDGQMLAIDQIFEGGLELKQLGELPLGLVEKVS
;
A
#
# COMPACT_ATOMS: atom_id res chain seq x y z
N TYR A 1 -7.08 -10.43 -14.54
CA TYR A 1 -7.87 -10.95 -13.41
C TYR A 1 -7.33 -12.33 -13.07
N LEU A 2 -6.90 -12.55 -11.83
CA LEU A 2 -6.35 -13.82 -11.35
C LEU A 2 -7.34 -14.61 -10.48
N GLY A 3 -8.39 -13.96 -9.97
CA GLY A 3 -9.39 -14.59 -9.11
C GLY A 3 -9.30 -14.11 -7.67
N GLN A 4 -9.79 -14.94 -6.75
CA GLN A 4 -9.63 -14.74 -5.30
C GLN A 4 -8.31 -15.37 -4.86
N GLU A 5 -7.43 -14.57 -4.26
CA GLU A 5 -6.16 -15.03 -3.71
C GLU A 5 -5.95 -14.48 -2.30
N GLU A 6 -5.19 -15.19 -1.47
CA GLU A 6 -4.72 -14.67 -0.19
C GLU A 6 -3.82 -13.45 -0.42
N VAL A 7 -4.13 -12.35 0.25
CA VAL A 7 -3.41 -11.09 0.09
C VAL A 7 -2.80 -10.61 1.41
N PHE A 8 -1.71 -9.85 1.27
CA PHE A 8 -0.81 -9.50 2.35
C PHE A 8 -0.42 -8.03 2.30
N ASP A 9 -0.09 -7.46 3.47
CA ASP A 9 0.40 -6.09 3.58
C ASP A 9 1.25 -5.90 4.85
N LEU A 10 1.99 -4.81 4.91
CA LEU A 10 2.88 -4.42 6.00
C LEU A 10 2.48 -3.06 6.59
N SER A 11 2.70 -2.88 7.89
CA SER A 11 2.68 -1.54 8.49
C SER A 11 4.07 -0.95 8.62
N ILE A 12 4.24 0.23 8.02
CA ILE A 12 5.47 1.01 8.05
C ILE A 12 5.16 2.34 8.77
N ALA A 13 5.92 2.67 9.81
CA ALA A 13 5.51 3.67 10.80
C ALA A 13 5.64 5.12 10.29
N GLU A 14 6.72 5.45 9.58
CA GLU A 14 7.06 6.86 9.31
C GLU A 14 6.47 7.37 8.00
N THR A 15 6.73 6.71 6.87
CA THR A 15 6.27 7.19 5.55
C THR A 15 5.14 6.40 4.93
N HIS A 16 4.67 5.34 5.59
CA HIS A 16 3.50 4.60 5.12
C HIS A 16 3.64 4.05 3.68
N ASN A 17 4.87 3.71 3.28
CA ASN A 17 5.16 3.06 2.00
C ASN A 17 6.39 2.15 2.10
N PHE A 18 6.51 1.22 1.16
CA PHE A 18 7.68 0.35 1.00
C PHE A 18 7.87 -0.01 -0.47
N ILE A 19 9.06 -0.51 -0.82
CA ILE A 19 9.37 -0.93 -2.20
C ILE A 19 8.98 -2.40 -2.41
N ALA A 20 8.15 -2.64 -3.41
CA ALA A 20 7.59 -3.92 -3.84
C ALA A 20 7.74 -4.08 -5.35
N ASN A 21 8.42 -5.14 -5.82
CA ASN A 21 8.77 -5.36 -7.22
C ASN A 21 9.38 -4.11 -7.90
N ASP A 22 10.29 -3.41 -7.21
CA ASP A 22 10.89 -2.12 -7.65
C ASP A 22 9.94 -0.90 -7.71
N PHE A 23 8.67 -1.06 -7.35
CA PHE A 23 7.68 0.03 -7.26
C PHE A 23 7.43 0.47 -5.83
N ILE A 24 7.03 1.73 -5.64
CA ILE A 24 6.68 2.26 -4.31
C ILE A 24 5.20 1.97 -4.03
N ALA A 25 4.95 1.01 -3.15
CA ALA A 25 3.63 0.58 -2.70
C ALA A 25 3.21 1.35 -1.43
N HIS A 26 1.97 1.83 -1.39
CA HIS A 26 1.40 2.32 -0.13
C HIS A 26 1.18 1.15 0.82
N ASN A 27 1.35 1.38 2.12
CA ASN A 27 1.18 0.34 3.12
C ASN A 27 -0.25 0.30 3.70
N CYS A 28 -0.58 -0.76 4.45
CA CYS A 28 -1.90 -0.85 5.07
C CYS A 28 -2.10 0.08 6.26
N MET A 29 -3.37 0.42 6.49
CA MET A 29 -3.80 0.98 7.78
C MET A 29 -3.92 -0.15 8.83
N GLY A 30 -3.24 0.02 9.97
CA GLY A 30 -3.24 -0.99 11.03
C GLY A 30 -4.60 -1.14 11.73
N LYS A 31 -4.90 -2.35 12.26
CA LYS A 31 -6.18 -2.68 12.93
C LYS A 31 -6.59 -1.70 14.05
N LYS A 32 -5.60 -1.14 14.78
CA LYS A 32 -5.85 -0.12 15.82
C LYS A 32 -6.43 1.17 15.23
N LYS A 33 -5.94 1.62 14.08
CA LYS A 33 -6.44 2.82 13.41
C LYS A 33 -7.86 2.58 12.89
N VAL A 34 -8.18 1.40 12.38
CA VAL A 34 -9.56 1.05 11.98
C VAL A 34 -10.52 1.11 13.18
N ALA A 35 -10.13 0.52 14.31
CA ALA A 35 -10.93 0.58 15.54
C ALA A 35 -11.10 2.01 16.09
N GLU A 36 -10.10 2.87 15.89
CA GLU A 36 -10.20 4.30 16.23
C GLU A 36 -11.11 5.05 15.26
N MET A 37 -10.96 4.87 13.95
CA MET A 37 -11.85 5.47 12.94
C MET A 37 -13.30 5.09 13.20
N GLN A 38 -13.59 3.83 13.54
CA GLN A 38 -14.94 3.37 13.91
C GLN A 38 -15.56 4.19 15.05
N LYS A 39 -14.76 4.68 16.02
CA LYS A 39 -15.27 5.58 17.08
C LYS A 39 -15.69 6.95 16.54
N HIS A 40 -15.13 7.36 15.41
CA HIS A 40 -15.45 8.61 14.72
C HIS A 40 -16.57 8.43 13.67
N ARG A 41 -17.15 7.23 13.51
CA ARG A 41 -18.23 6.94 12.54
C ARG A 41 -19.40 7.90 12.71
N GLU A 42 -19.92 8.04 13.93
CA GLU A 42 -21.07 8.93 14.19
C GLU A 42 -20.75 10.40 13.88
N ILE A 43 -19.53 10.86 14.21
CA ILE A 43 -19.10 12.23 13.94
C ILE A 43 -19.02 12.48 12.43
N PHE A 44 -18.50 11.52 11.67
CA PHE A 44 -18.43 11.59 10.21
C PHE A 44 -19.82 11.62 9.57
N ILE A 45 -20.74 10.76 10.02
CA ILE A 45 -22.11 10.69 9.50
C ILE A 45 -22.87 11.98 9.82
N ASP A 46 -22.80 12.46 11.07
CA ASP A 46 -23.44 13.72 11.48
C ASP A 46 -22.87 14.93 10.72
N GLY A 47 -21.56 14.99 10.54
CA GLY A 47 -20.90 16.01 9.71
C GLY A 47 -21.34 15.96 8.25
N SER A 48 -21.39 14.78 7.64
CA SER A 48 -21.78 14.60 6.23
C SER A 48 -23.26 14.93 5.99
N THR A 49 -24.13 14.52 6.91
CA THR A 49 -25.57 14.81 6.84
C THR A 49 -25.89 16.29 7.00
N LYS A 50 -25.17 17.00 7.87
CA LYS A 50 -25.24 18.47 7.95
C LYS A 50 -24.82 19.17 6.65
N ASN A 51 -23.98 18.53 5.84
CA ASN A 51 -23.53 19.03 4.54
C ASN A 51 -24.38 18.53 3.36
N GLY A 52 -25.54 17.92 3.62
CA GLY A 52 -26.51 17.56 2.59
C GLY A 52 -26.36 16.15 1.99
N VAL A 53 -25.48 15.31 2.55
CA VAL A 53 -25.38 13.88 2.20
C VAL A 53 -26.45 13.10 2.98
N THR A 54 -27.16 12.16 2.36
CA THR A 54 -28.11 11.34 3.14
C THR A 54 -27.38 10.42 4.10
N GLN A 55 -28.02 10.01 5.20
CA GLN A 55 -27.40 9.13 6.18
C GLN A 55 -26.90 7.82 5.53
N ASP A 56 -27.72 7.20 4.69
CA ASP A 56 -27.36 5.96 3.98
C ASP A 56 -26.08 6.13 3.13
N ILE A 57 -25.98 7.25 2.39
CA ILE A 57 -24.79 7.55 1.58
C ILE A 57 -23.59 7.87 2.48
N ALA A 58 -23.78 8.58 3.60
CA ALA A 58 -22.69 8.88 4.52
C ALA A 58 -22.15 7.63 5.22
N GLU A 59 -23.03 6.68 5.57
CA GLU A 59 -22.67 5.37 6.09
C GLU A 59 -21.89 4.56 5.04
N GLU A 60 -22.39 4.52 3.80
CA GLU A 60 -21.71 3.86 2.70
C GLU A 60 -20.33 4.49 2.41
N LEU A 61 -20.23 5.82 2.40
CA LEU A 61 -18.95 6.54 2.22
C LEU A 61 -17.97 6.25 3.35
N PHE A 62 -18.44 6.14 4.59
CA PHE A 62 -17.59 5.79 5.73
C PHE A 62 -17.09 4.34 5.62
N ASP A 63 -17.97 3.41 5.25
CA ASP A 63 -17.62 2.00 5.06
C ASP A 63 -16.67 1.84 3.86
N GLN A 64 -16.87 2.61 2.79
CA GLN A 64 -15.91 2.72 1.69
C GLN A 64 -14.58 3.28 2.18
N MET A 65 -14.55 4.34 3.00
CA MET A 65 -13.32 4.90 3.58
C MET A 65 -12.55 3.87 4.44
N ILE A 66 -13.27 3.02 5.18
CA ILE A 66 -12.68 1.90 5.94
C ILE A 66 -12.10 0.85 4.97
N LYS A 67 -12.82 0.52 3.89
CA LYS A 67 -12.37 -0.45 2.87
C LYS A 67 -11.19 0.05 2.03
N PHE A 68 -11.12 1.35 1.73
CA PHE A 68 -9.97 2.03 1.14
C PHE A 68 -8.73 2.08 2.05
N ALA A 69 -8.73 1.30 3.12
CA ALA A 69 -7.60 1.10 4.00
C ALA A 69 -7.10 -0.36 3.98
N GLU A 70 -7.65 -1.19 3.08
CA GLU A 70 -7.46 -2.65 3.00
C GLU A 70 -6.88 -3.14 1.66
N TYR A 71 -6.31 -2.27 0.81
CA TYR A 71 -5.61 -2.74 -0.40
C TYR A 71 -4.37 -3.55 -0.04
N CYS A 72 -4.14 -4.65 -0.75
CA CYS A 72 -3.12 -5.63 -0.41
C CYS A 72 -2.42 -6.22 -1.65
N LEU A 73 -1.27 -6.85 -1.43
CA LEU A 73 -0.40 -7.45 -2.45
C LEU A 73 -0.55 -8.98 -2.48
N SER A 74 -0.31 -9.60 -3.63
CA SER A 74 -0.26 -11.06 -3.75
C SER A 74 0.90 -11.66 -2.97
N TYR A 75 0.80 -12.94 -2.60
CA TYR A 75 1.82 -13.65 -1.81
C TYR A 75 3.25 -13.48 -2.34
N ASP A 76 3.41 -13.63 -3.65
CA ASP A 76 4.69 -13.67 -4.36
C ASP A 76 5.30 -12.29 -4.65
N THR A 77 4.60 -11.21 -4.31
CA THR A 77 5.13 -9.85 -4.49
C THR A 77 6.41 -9.70 -3.66
N GLU A 78 7.52 -9.37 -4.32
CA GLU A 78 8.85 -9.28 -3.71
C GLU A 78 9.03 -7.92 -3.02
N ILE A 79 9.27 -7.95 -1.72
CA ILE A 79 9.67 -6.79 -0.93
C ILE A 79 11.18 -6.75 -0.84
N ILE A 80 11.78 -5.60 -1.11
CA ILE A 80 13.22 -5.42 -0.97
C ILE A 80 13.54 -5.20 0.51
N THR A 81 14.14 -6.23 1.14
CA THR A 81 14.58 -6.18 2.54
C THR A 81 16.09 -5.91 2.62
N VAL A 82 16.52 -5.21 3.66
CA VAL A 82 17.94 -4.86 3.88
C VAL A 82 18.75 -6.10 4.23
N GLU A 83 18.21 -6.96 5.10
CA GLU A 83 18.92 -8.09 5.68
C GLU A 83 18.98 -9.31 4.76
N TYR A 84 17.95 -9.50 3.93
CA TYR A 84 17.74 -10.75 3.19
C TYR A 84 17.59 -10.55 1.68
N GLY A 85 17.61 -9.31 1.19
CA GLY A 85 17.33 -9.00 -0.21
C GLY A 85 15.84 -9.13 -0.56
N PRO A 86 15.49 -9.40 -1.83
CA PRO A 86 14.11 -9.62 -2.25
C PRO A 86 13.49 -10.83 -1.52
N MET A 87 12.32 -10.62 -0.92
CA MET A 87 11.56 -11.67 -0.24
C MET A 87 10.07 -11.54 -0.57
N ALA A 88 9.39 -12.66 -0.79
CA ALA A 88 7.94 -12.69 -0.98
C ALA A 88 7.21 -12.13 0.26
N ILE A 89 6.28 -11.19 0.07
CA ILE A 89 5.54 -10.57 1.17
C ILE A 89 4.76 -11.59 2.00
N GLY A 90 4.21 -12.62 1.35
CA GLY A 90 3.51 -13.71 2.03
C GLY A 90 4.41 -14.43 3.03
N GLU A 91 5.65 -14.71 2.64
CA GLU A 91 6.63 -15.35 3.53
C GLU A 91 7.01 -14.44 4.70
N ILE A 92 7.23 -13.14 4.44
CA ILE A 92 7.54 -12.15 5.47
C ILE A 92 6.41 -12.10 6.52
N VAL A 93 5.16 -12.06 6.06
CA VAL A 93 3.98 -11.96 6.92
C VAL A 93 3.70 -13.23 7.69
N GLU A 94 3.69 -14.39 7.04
CA GLU A 94 3.36 -15.67 7.69
C GLU A 94 4.36 -16.05 8.78
N LYS A 95 5.65 -15.77 8.54
CA LYS A 95 6.72 -16.09 9.49
C LYS A 95 6.97 -14.96 10.50
N GLY A 96 6.34 -13.80 10.33
CA GLY A 96 6.57 -12.61 11.14
C GLY A 96 8.05 -12.19 11.13
N ILE A 97 8.65 -12.16 9.94
CA ILE A 97 10.08 -11.89 9.77
C ILE A 97 10.37 -10.45 10.19
N LEU A 98 11.26 -10.30 11.17
CA LEU A 98 11.80 -9.01 11.56
C LEU A 98 12.85 -8.60 10.53
N CYS A 99 12.50 -7.66 9.66
CA CYS A 99 13.42 -7.06 8.70
C CYS A 99 13.11 -5.57 8.50
N THR A 100 14.05 -4.93 7.83
CA THR A 100 14.01 -3.53 7.45
C THR A 100 13.71 -3.43 5.96
N VAL A 101 12.80 -2.54 5.58
CA VAL A 101 12.41 -2.30 4.19
C VAL A 101 12.84 -0.92 3.74
N TYR A 102 12.96 -0.74 2.43
CA TYR A 102 13.20 0.57 1.83
C TYR A 102 11.89 1.33 1.63
N SER A 103 11.91 2.63 1.91
CA SER A 103 10.78 3.54 1.77
C SER A 103 11.23 4.88 1.23
N VAL A 104 10.29 5.67 0.73
CA VAL A 104 10.52 6.99 0.13
C VAL A 104 9.84 8.08 0.94
N ASP A 105 10.58 9.15 1.25
CA ASP A 105 10.05 10.35 1.92
C ASP A 105 9.33 11.30 0.95
N SER A 106 8.73 12.37 1.46
CA SER A 106 8.03 13.36 0.64
C SER A 106 8.93 14.13 -0.32
N ASN A 107 10.25 14.11 -0.12
CA ASN A 107 11.23 14.75 -0.99
C ASN A 107 11.79 13.78 -2.04
N GLY A 108 11.39 12.51 -2.01
CA GLY A 108 11.87 11.48 -2.92
C GLY A 108 13.15 10.76 -2.46
N TYR A 109 13.63 11.00 -1.24
CA TYR A 109 14.81 10.29 -0.72
C TYR A 109 14.42 8.90 -0.22
N VAL A 110 15.27 7.93 -0.55
CA VAL A 110 15.16 6.55 -0.07
C VAL A 110 15.82 6.42 1.29
N TYR A 111 15.15 5.77 2.22
CA TYR A 111 15.72 5.36 3.50
C TYR A 111 15.13 4.03 3.96
N THR A 112 15.69 3.47 5.03
CA THR A 112 15.31 2.15 5.55
C THR A 112 14.56 2.28 6.86
N GLN A 113 13.51 1.48 7.05
CA GLN A 113 12.79 1.42 8.33
C GLN A 113 12.24 0.02 8.64
N PRO A 114 12.15 -0.35 9.93
CA PRO A 114 11.69 -1.68 10.32
C PRO A 114 10.19 -1.86 10.05
N ILE A 115 9.79 -3.09 9.72
CA ILE A 115 8.38 -3.46 9.68
C ILE A 115 7.77 -3.35 11.08
N ALA A 116 6.66 -2.62 11.22
CA ALA A 116 5.97 -2.44 12.48
C ALA A 116 4.87 -3.49 12.72
N GLN A 117 4.18 -3.93 11.67
CA GLN A 117 3.12 -4.95 11.74
C GLN A 117 3.04 -5.76 10.44
N TRP A 118 2.64 -7.02 10.56
CA TRP A 118 2.41 -7.95 9.46
C TRP A 118 0.92 -8.24 9.36
N HIS A 119 0.35 -8.15 8.15
CA HIS A 119 -1.08 -8.34 7.93
C HIS A 119 -1.33 -9.42 6.88
N ASN A 120 -1.87 -10.56 7.30
CA ASN A 120 -2.64 -11.43 6.41
C ASN A 120 -4.07 -10.88 6.35
N ARG A 121 -4.59 -10.68 5.14
CA ARG A 121 -5.84 -9.98 4.86
C ARG A 121 -6.90 -10.90 4.25
N GLY A 122 -6.65 -12.21 4.24
CA GLY A 122 -7.54 -13.23 3.70
C GLY A 122 -7.63 -13.16 2.18
N GLU A 123 -8.67 -13.78 1.63
CA GLU A 123 -8.92 -13.81 0.20
C GLU A 123 -9.55 -12.49 -0.31
N GLN A 124 -8.95 -11.91 -1.36
CA GLN A 124 -9.49 -10.76 -2.09
C GLN A 124 -9.31 -10.94 -3.61
N GLU A 125 -10.01 -10.13 -4.41
CA GLU A 125 -9.84 -10.13 -5.86
C GLU A 125 -8.48 -9.55 -6.26
N VAL A 126 -7.67 -10.38 -6.93
CA VAL A 126 -6.35 -9.98 -7.42
C VAL A 126 -6.36 -9.83 -8.94
N PHE A 127 -5.70 -8.77 -9.39
CA PHE A 127 -5.51 -8.43 -10.79
C PHE A 127 -4.02 -8.47 -11.10
N GLU A 128 -3.70 -8.89 -12.33
CA GLU A 128 -2.34 -8.90 -12.85
C GLU A 128 -2.21 -7.74 -13.86
N TYR A 129 -1.26 -6.85 -13.60
CA TYR A 129 -0.92 -5.72 -14.45
C TYR A 129 0.46 -5.99 -15.04
N ILE A 130 0.54 -6.08 -16.36
CA ILE A 130 1.79 -6.26 -17.10
C ILE A 130 2.20 -4.89 -17.64
N LEU A 131 3.39 -4.44 -17.25
CA LEU A 131 3.93 -3.14 -17.65
C LEU A 131 4.69 -3.24 -18.98
N GLU A 132 5.00 -2.09 -19.58
CA GLU A 132 5.65 -2.03 -20.91
C GLU A 132 7.03 -2.69 -20.94
N ASP A 133 7.75 -2.67 -19.81
CA ASP A 133 9.05 -3.33 -19.63
C ASP A 133 8.93 -4.85 -19.37
N GLY A 134 7.71 -5.38 -19.30
CA GLY A 134 7.42 -6.78 -19.02
C GLY A 134 7.37 -7.13 -17.53
N SER A 135 7.58 -6.17 -16.63
CA SER A 135 7.39 -6.38 -15.19
C SER A 135 5.90 -6.58 -14.86
N VAL A 136 5.65 -7.25 -13.73
CA VAL A 136 4.31 -7.68 -13.33
C VAL A 136 4.01 -7.20 -11.91
N ILE A 137 2.84 -6.57 -11.76
CA ILE A 137 2.26 -6.21 -10.47
C ILE A 137 0.99 -7.04 -10.27
N ARG A 138 0.90 -7.72 -9.13
CA ARG A 138 -0.26 -8.49 -8.71
C ARG A 138 -0.81 -7.91 -7.41
N ALA A 139 -1.95 -7.25 -7.50
CA ALA A 139 -2.54 -6.54 -6.38
C ALA A 139 -4.06 -6.45 -6.53
N THR A 140 -4.74 -6.03 -5.46
CA THR A 140 -6.10 -5.52 -5.58
C THR A 140 -6.13 -4.27 -6.46
N ASN A 141 -7.24 -4.04 -7.15
CA ASN A 141 -7.36 -2.95 -8.11
C ASN A 141 -7.25 -1.55 -7.47
N ASP A 142 -7.58 -1.44 -6.19
CA ASP A 142 -7.49 -0.22 -5.40
C ASP A 142 -6.12 0.01 -4.75
N HIS A 143 -5.16 -0.91 -4.92
CA HIS A 143 -3.84 -0.77 -4.32
C HIS A 143 -3.09 0.43 -4.89
N LYS A 144 -2.60 1.29 -4.00
CA LYS A 144 -1.94 2.53 -4.40
C LYS A 144 -0.46 2.34 -4.67
N PHE A 145 -0.03 2.86 -5.80
CA PHE A 145 1.37 2.95 -6.20
C PHE A 145 1.73 4.40 -6.50
N MET A 146 3.02 4.73 -6.35
CA MET A 146 3.52 6.07 -6.65
C MET A 146 3.71 6.24 -8.17
N THR A 147 3.13 7.30 -8.71
CA THR A 147 3.40 7.77 -10.08
C THR A 147 4.69 8.58 -10.15
N ILE A 148 5.24 8.79 -11.35
CA ILE A 148 6.44 9.62 -11.57
C ILE A 148 6.30 11.05 -11.01
N ASP A 149 5.07 11.58 -10.98
CA ASP A 149 4.73 12.90 -10.43
C ASP A 149 4.64 12.90 -8.89
N GLY A 150 4.88 11.76 -8.24
CA GLY A 150 4.84 11.59 -6.79
C GLY A 150 3.45 11.41 -6.19
N GLN A 151 2.41 11.23 -7.02
CA GLN A 151 1.05 10.97 -6.54
C GLN A 151 0.84 9.48 -6.26
N MET A 152 0.19 9.17 -5.13
CA MET A 152 -0.26 7.81 -4.80
C MET A 152 -1.67 7.58 -5.34
N LEU A 153 -1.79 6.80 -6.41
CA LEU A 153 -3.06 6.50 -7.08
C LEU A 153 -3.29 4.99 -7.12
N ALA A 154 -4.54 4.56 -7.18
CA ALA A 154 -4.88 3.14 -7.33
C ALA A 154 -4.32 2.59 -8.65
N ILE A 155 -3.81 1.36 -8.64
CA ILE A 155 -3.18 0.76 -9.82
C ILE A 155 -4.12 0.72 -11.03
N ASP A 156 -5.42 0.49 -10.81
CA ASP A 156 -6.43 0.49 -11.87
C ASP A 156 -6.61 1.89 -12.47
N GLN A 157 -6.56 2.96 -11.65
CA GLN A 157 -6.61 4.34 -12.13
C GLN A 157 -5.35 4.73 -12.91
N ILE A 158 -4.19 4.24 -12.49
CA ILE A 158 -2.91 4.44 -13.19
C ILE A 158 -2.99 3.77 -14.57
N PHE A 159 -3.49 2.53 -14.62
CA PHE A 159 -3.63 1.76 -15.84
C PHE A 159 -4.64 2.37 -16.82
N GLU A 160 -5.86 2.69 -16.36
CA GLU A 160 -6.89 3.32 -17.19
C GLU A 160 -6.48 4.72 -17.67
N GLY A 161 -5.72 5.45 -16.85
CA GLY A 161 -5.22 6.78 -17.15
C GLY A 161 -3.96 6.81 -18.03
N GLY A 162 -3.31 5.66 -18.27
CA GLY A 162 -2.02 5.60 -18.96
C GLY A 162 -0.91 6.38 -18.26
N LEU A 163 -0.91 6.37 -16.92
CA LEU A 163 0.07 7.09 -16.10
C LEU A 163 1.32 6.23 -15.85
N GLU A 164 2.47 6.87 -15.70
CA GLU A 164 3.74 6.17 -15.46
C GLU A 164 3.97 5.94 -13.96
N LEU A 165 4.39 4.71 -13.62
CA LEU A 165 4.77 4.31 -12.27
C LEU A 165 6.20 4.72 -11.97
N LYS A 166 6.43 5.22 -10.76
CA LYS A 166 7.78 5.54 -10.30
C LYS A 166 8.52 4.27 -9.88
N GLN A 167 9.61 3.98 -10.58
CA GLN A 167 10.49 2.84 -10.29
C GLN A 167 11.72 3.27 -9.47
N LEU A 168 12.27 2.34 -8.68
CA LEU A 168 13.49 2.57 -7.92
C LEU A 168 14.68 2.94 -8.81
N GLY A 169 14.77 2.37 -10.02
CA GLY A 169 15.85 2.62 -10.98
C GLY A 169 15.93 4.08 -11.46
N GLU A 170 14.88 4.87 -11.24
CA GLU A 170 14.79 6.28 -11.58
C GLU A 170 15.14 7.21 -10.40
N LEU A 171 15.33 6.64 -9.20
CA LEU A 171 15.74 7.41 -8.04
C LEU A 171 17.23 7.74 -8.13
N PRO A 172 17.64 8.98 -7.87
CA PRO A 172 19.05 9.36 -7.90
C PRO A 172 19.83 8.45 -6.93
N LEU A 173 20.87 7.77 -7.44
CA LEU A 173 21.82 6.97 -6.67
C LEU A 173 22.44 7.84 -5.56
N GLY A 174 21.82 7.76 -4.39
CA GLY A 174 22.16 8.53 -3.21
C GLY A 174 21.53 7.86 -1.99
N LEU A 175 21.96 6.63 -1.70
CA LEU A 175 21.86 6.06 -0.36
C LEU A 175 22.64 6.98 0.59
N VAL A 176 21.97 8.01 1.09
CA VAL A 176 22.51 8.80 2.20
C VAL A 176 22.06 8.10 3.47
N GLU A 177 22.86 7.14 3.91
CA GLU A 177 22.73 6.59 5.26
C GLU A 177 22.94 7.73 6.27
N LYS A 178 21.89 8.10 6.99
CA LYS A 178 22.05 8.94 8.18
C LYS A 178 22.60 8.04 9.29
N VAL A 179 23.93 8.02 9.40
CA VAL A 179 24.61 7.39 10.55
C VAL A 179 24.29 8.21 11.79
N SER A 180 23.51 7.64 12.71
CA SER A 180 23.38 8.12 14.10
C SER A 180 24.45 7.48 14.97
#